data_AF-D6RDR8-F1
#
_entry.id   AF-D6RDR8-F1
#
_cell.length_a   1.000
_cell.length_b   1.000
_cell.length_c   1.000
_cell.angle_alpha   90.00
_cell.angle_beta   90.00
_cell.angle_gamma   90.00
#
_symmetry.space_group_name_H-M   'P 1'
#
loop_
_entity.id
_entity.type
_entity.pdbx_description
1 polymer ?
#
loop_
_entity_poly.entity_id
_entity_poly.type
_entity_poly.pdbx_seq_one_letter_code
_entity_poly.pdbx_strand_id
1 'polypeptide(L)' 'MGRVQLFEIRLSQGRVVYGPGEPLAGTVHLRLGAPLPFRGSLPAGEHNFPFQFLLPGSQM' A
#
# COMPACT_ATOMS: atom_id res chain seq x y z
N MET A 1 12.43 -8.52 -17.25
CA MET A 1 11.64 -8.27 -16.03
C MET A 1 12.32 -7.16 -15.24
N GLY A 2 11.56 -6.13 -14.84
CA GLY A 2 12.11 -4.94 -14.16
C GLY A 2 12.41 -5.15 -12.67
N ARG A 3 12.90 -4.10 -12.00
CA ARG A 3 13.20 -4.13 -10.56
C ARG A 3 11.96 -4.39 -9.71
N VAL A 4 10.80 -3.82 -10.09
CA VAL A 4 9.49 -4.17 -9.53
C VAL A 4 8.88 -5.28 -10.38
N GLN A 5 8.55 -6.40 -9.74
CA GLN A 5 7.91 -7.56 -10.35
C GLN A 5 6.42 -7.66 -9.98
N LEU A 6 6.05 -7.19 -8.78
CA LEU A 6 4.67 -7.13 -8.30
C LEU A 6 4.47 -5.84 -7.50
N PHE A 7 3.32 -5.20 -7.69
CA PHE A 7 2.83 -4.13 -6.84
C PHE A 7 1.30 -4.27 -6.73
N GLU A 8 0.80 -4.50 -5.52
CA GLU A 8 -0.62 -4.63 -5.23
C GLU A 8 -1.00 -3.83 -3.98
N ILE A 9 -2.22 -3.29 -3.98
CA ILE A 9 -2.83 -2.70 -2.79
C ILE A 9 -4.01 -3.58 -2.40
N ARG A 10 -3.98 -4.14 -1.19
CA ARG A 10 -5.04 -4.99 -0.65
C ARG A 10 -5.76 -4.25 0.46
N LEU A 11 -7.04 -3.94 0.27
CA LEU A 11 -7.88 -3.31 1.28
C LEU A 11 -8.35 -4.36 2.30
N SER A 12 -8.26 -4.05 3.59
CA SER A 12 -8.49 -5.04 4.66
C SER A 12 -9.95 -5.48 4.82
N GLN A 13 -10.91 -4.66 4.37
CA GLN A 13 -12.35 -4.92 4.58
C GLN A 13 -13.10 -5.36 3.32
N GLY A 14 -12.43 -5.47 2.16
CA GLY A 14 -13.07 -5.81 0.87
C GLY A 14 -14.16 -4.83 0.39
N ARG A 15 -14.43 -3.78 1.16
CA ARG A 15 -15.39 -2.74 0.85
C ARG A 15 -14.74 -1.80 -0.18
N VAL A 16 -15.45 -1.54 -1.28
CA VAL A 16 -14.98 -0.66 -2.37
C VAL A 16 -15.48 0.78 -2.17
N VAL A 17 -16.45 0.99 -1.29
CA VAL A 17 -17.09 2.28 -1.03
C VAL A 17 -16.84 2.67 0.42
N TYR A 18 -16.32 3.88 0.63
CA TYR A 18 -16.07 4.44 1.95
C TYR A 18 -16.70 5.82 2.07
N GLY A 19 -17.05 6.19 3.30
CA GLY A 19 -17.60 7.49 3.67
C GLY A 19 -16.53 8.46 4.20
N PRO A 20 -16.84 9.77 4.24
CA PRO A 20 -15.98 10.75 4.89
C PRO A 20 -15.76 10.42 6.37
N GLY A 21 -14.53 10.55 6.86
CA GLY A 21 -14.15 10.22 8.23
C GLY A 21 -14.00 8.71 8.51
N GLU A 22 -14.35 7.83 7.56
CA GLU A 22 -14.15 6.39 7.73
C GLU A 22 -12.65 6.03 7.59
N PRO A 23 -12.16 5.03 8.36
CA PRO A 23 -10.81 4.54 8.20
C PRO A 23 -10.65 3.74 6.90
N LEU A 24 -9.65 4.10 6.11
CA LEU A 24 -9.15 3.29 5.00
C LEU A 24 -7.87 2.60 5.43
N ALA A 25 -7.91 1.26 5.47
CA ALA A 25 -6.78 0.43 5.87
C ALA A 25 -6.50 -0.67 4.84
N GLY A 26 -5.24 -1.11 4.81
CA GLY A 26 -4.82 -2.15 3.88
C GLY A 26 -3.34 -2.46 3.99
N THR A 27 -2.84 -3.18 2.98
CA THR A 27 -1.43 -3.53 2.85
C THR A 27 -0.98 -3.30 1.42
N VAL A 28 0.16 -2.64 1.26
CA VAL A 28 0.86 -2.60 -0.03
C VAL A 28 1.80 -3.80 -0.10
N HIS A 29 1.61 -4.65 -1.09
CA HIS A 29 2.39 -5.85 -1.34
C HIS A 29 3.31 -5.62 -2.55
N LEU A 30 4.62 -5.75 -2.34
CA LEU A 30 5.63 -5.54 -3.38
C LEU A 30 6.53 -6.77 -3.51
N ARG A 31 6.73 -7.22 -4.75
CA ARG A 31 7.81 -8.15 -5.10
C ARG A 31 8.86 -7.44 -5.92
N LEU A 32 10.10 -7.50 -5.46
CA LEU A 32 11.23 -6.88 -6.12
C LEU A 32 12.20 -7.94 -6.66
N GLY A 33 12.59 -7.78 -7.92
CA GLY A 33 13.61 -8.61 -8.57
C GLY A 33 15.04 -8.16 -8.33
N ALA A 34 15.21 -6.93 -7.86
CA ALA A 34 16.49 -6.33 -7.52
C ALA A 34 16.27 -5.21 -6.50
N PRO A 35 17.31 -4.80 -5.74
CA PRO A 35 17.17 -3.71 -4.78
C PRO A 35 16.64 -2.41 -5.40
N LEU A 36 15.80 -1.70 -4.65
CA LEU A 36 15.24 -0.40 -5.01
C LEU A 36 15.77 0.70 -4.09
N PRO A 37 16.16 1.87 -4.61
CA PRO A 37 16.53 3.00 -3.77
C PRO A 37 15.29 3.58 -3.08
N PHE A 38 15.05 3.14 -1.85
CA PHE A 38 13.96 3.62 -1.00
C PHE A 38 14.47 3.69 0.44
N ARG A 39 14.48 4.90 1.03
CA ARG A 39 15.05 5.18 2.37
C ARG A 39 16.41 4.48 2.60
N GLY A 40 17.30 4.56 1.61
CA GLY A 40 18.51 3.76 1.53
C GLY A 40 18.36 2.70 0.44
N SER A 41 18.02 1.47 0.82
CA SER A 41 17.84 0.35 -0.11
C SER A 41 16.76 -0.60 0.39
N LEU A 42 15.74 -0.84 -0.43
CA LEU A 42 14.76 -1.90 -0.23
C LEU A 42 15.24 -3.15 -0.97
N PRO A 43 15.57 -4.26 -0.28
CA PRO A 43 16.14 -5.45 -0.90
C PRO A 43 15.22 -6.12 -1.93
N ALA A 44 15.79 -7.01 -2.75
CA ALA A 44 14.98 -7.94 -3.54
C ALA A 44 14.17 -8.86 -2.62
N GLY A 45 13.04 -9.37 -3.11
CA GLY A 45 12.13 -10.23 -2.36
C GLY A 45 10.73 -9.64 -2.19
N GLU A 46 9.96 -10.24 -1.29
CA GLU A 46 8.57 -9.88 -0.99
C GLU A 46 8.52 -8.92 0.21
N HIS A 47 7.74 -7.85 0.10
CA HIS A 47 7.59 -6.81 1.12
C HIS A 47 6.12 -6.48 1.33
N ASN A 48 5.74 -6.28 2.59
CA ASN A 48 4.39 -5.93 2.99
C ASN A 48 4.44 -4.65 3.85
N PHE A 49 3.75 -3.60 3.40
CA PHE A 49 3.67 -2.33 4.10
C PHE A 49 2.22 -2.08 4.53
N PRO A 50 1.87 -2.30 5.82
CA PRO A 50 0.53 -1.98 6.30
C PRO A 50 0.33 -0.46 6.31
N PHE A 51 -0.89 -0.02 6.03
CA PHE A 51 -1.28 1.38 6.15
C PHE A 51 -2.68 1.50 6.74
N GLN A 52 -2.91 2.64 7.40
CA GLN A 52 -4.23 3.09 7.84
C GLN A 52 -4.25 4.61 7.91
N PHE A 53 -5.32 5.21 7.39
CA PHE A 53 -5.59 6.63 7.55
C PHE A 53 -7.10 6.88 7.52
N LEU A 54 -7.53 8.03 8.04
CA LEU A 54 -8.92 8.47 7.94
C LEU A 54 -9.14 9.17 6.60
N LEU A 55 -10.22 8.83 5.90
CA LEU A 55 -10.62 9.60 4.73
C LEU A 55 -11.02 11.01 5.17
N PRO A 56 -10.57 12.06 4.46
CA PRO A 56 -10.97 13.42 4.78
C PRO A 56 -12.49 13.55 4.91
N GLY A 57 -12.93 14.18 5.99
CA GLY A 57 -14.32 14.61 6.13
C GLY A 57 -14.63 15.67 5.07
N SER A 58 -15.82 15.64 4.47
CA SER A 58 -16.33 16.84 3.80
C SER A 58 -16.54 17.90 4.88
N GLN A 59 -15.79 18.99 4.84
CA GLN A 59 -16.19 20.20 5.57
C GLN A 59 -17.43 20.74 4.85
N MET A 60 -18.60 20.55 5.46
CA MET A 60 -19.81 21.32 5.15
C MET A 60 -20.15 22.16 6.36
#